data_AF-A0A914UMA6-F1
#
_entry.id   AF-A0A914UMA6-F1
#
_cell.length_a   1.000
_cell.length_b   1.000
_cell.length_c   1.000
_cell.angle_alpha   90.00
_cell.angle_beta   90.00
_cell.angle_gamma   90.00
#
_symmetry.space_group_name_H-M   'P 1'
#
loop_
_entity.id
_entity.type
_entity.pdbx_description
1 polymer ?
#
loop_
_entity_poly.entity_id
_entity_poly.type
_entity_poly.pdbx_seq_one_letter_code
_entity_poly.pdbx_strand_id
1 'polypeptide(L)'
;MLLAVSEWCTPSPSRPYVQLAVNDPCFAAKCETPEYCNMSTTAGENWSPLAERRLFKQLLDHKPAGVSKRFQMTCLTVQMNHIYDDDDSDIEELLSKDDAQVAQQHRSERPVGEESSHWSAKAYAPVYSLRPQPREIWRKLNELYDMDSVEMNEYIPDEFELQSDFFLPDGDFSELLRLKEEEIHNKNTISRQHTPQPPPPPRTSV
;
A
#
# COMPACT_ATOMS: atom_id res chain seq x y z
N MET A 1 29.18 -28.31 12.69
CA MET A 1 28.44 -28.17 11.43
C MET A 1 27.23 -27.31 11.71
N LEU A 2 27.38 -26.00 11.53
CA LEU A 2 26.29 -25.03 11.60
C LEU A 2 25.88 -24.78 10.15
N LEU A 3 24.69 -25.22 9.77
CA LEU A 3 24.10 -24.83 8.49
C LEU A 3 23.38 -23.51 8.70
N ALA A 4 23.86 -22.47 8.01
CA ALA A 4 23.22 -21.17 7.93
C ALA A 4 21.89 -21.33 7.17
N VAL A 5 20.78 -20.95 7.83
CA VAL A 5 19.47 -20.75 7.20
C VAL A 5 19.27 -19.23 7.16
N SER A 6 19.91 -18.58 6.20
CA SER A 6 19.80 -17.14 6.01
C SER A 6 19.76 -16.82 4.51
N GLU A 7 18.83 -17.46 3.82
CA GLU A 7 18.36 -17.05 2.50
C GLU A 7 16.84 -16.93 2.58
N TRP A 8 16.38 -15.85 3.21
CA TRP A 8 15.01 -15.42 3.06
C TRP A 8 14.89 -14.80 1.67
N CYS A 9 13.99 -15.40 0.89
CA CYS A 9 13.52 -15.03 -0.44
C CYS A 9 13.76 -13.55 -0.78
N THR A 10 14.73 -13.26 -1.63
CA THR A 10 14.82 -11.96 -2.30
C THR A 10 13.56 -11.78 -3.15
N PRO A 11 12.86 -10.64 -3.09
CA PRO A 11 11.70 -10.40 -3.93
C PRO A 11 12.10 -10.55 -5.40
N SER A 12 11.29 -11.30 -6.16
CA SER A 12 11.53 -11.49 -7.59
C SER A 12 11.59 -10.13 -8.30
N PRO A 13 12.61 -9.85 -9.14
CA PRO A 13 12.76 -8.58 -9.84
C PRO A 13 11.67 -8.31 -10.89
N SER A 14 10.71 -9.22 -11.07
CA SER A 14 9.66 -9.16 -12.08
C SER A 14 8.40 -8.39 -11.67
N ARG A 15 8.27 -7.96 -10.40
CA ARG A 15 7.09 -7.19 -9.95
C ARG A 15 7.42 -5.72 -9.74
N PRO A 16 6.98 -4.79 -10.62
CA PRO A 16 7.00 -3.38 -10.28
C PRO A 16 6.11 -3.17 -9.05
N TYR A 17 6.59 -2.34 -8.12
CA TYR A 17 5.85 -1.93 -6.93
C TYR A 17 4.47 -1.44 -7.36
N VAL A 18 3.40 -2.10 -6.91
CA VAL A 18 2.03 -1.68 -7.23
C VAL A 18 1.87 -0.26 -6.73
N GLN A 19 1.75 0.68 -7.65
CA GLN A 19 1.50 2.08 -7.35
C GLN A 19 0.04 2.17 -6.90
N LEU A 20 -0.16 1.95 -5.59
CA LEU A 20 -1.47 2.03 -4.95
C LEU A 20 -2.06 3.42 -5.26
N ALA A 21 -3.09 3.46 -6.11
CA ALA A 21 -3.84 4.68 -6.36
C ALA A 21 -4.52 5.09 -5.05
N VAL A 22 -3.98 6.14 -4.42
CA VAL A 22 -4.33 6.64 -3.06
C VAL A 22 -5.70 7.32 -2.96
N ASN A 23 -6.61 7.10 -3.92
CA ASN A 23 -7.89 7.83 -3.99
C ASN A 23 -9.06 7.01 -3.44
N ASP A 24 -8.93 6.48 -2.22
CA ASP A 24 -10.03 5.86 -1.49
C ASP A 24 -10.55 6.80 -0.38
N PRO A 25 -11.80 7.27 -0.44
CA PRO A 25 -12.35 8.25 0.51
C PRO A 25 -12.64 7.67 1.91
N CYS A 26 -12.28 6.42 2.19
CA CYS A 26 -12.55 5.75 3.46
C CYS A 26 -11.50 6.00 4.56
N PHE A 27 -10.38 6.69 4.26
CA PHE A 27 -9.26 6.84 5.20
C PHE A 27 -9.50 7.87 6.33
N ALA A 28 -10.65 8.56 6.34
CA ALA A 28 -10.95 9.60 7.31
C ALA A 28 -11.82 9.09 8.49
N ALA A 29 -11.31 8.12 9.26
CA ALA A 29 -11.91 7.74 10.54
C ALA A 29 -10.83 7.62 11.63
N LYS A 30 -10.64 8.77 12.30
CA LYS A 30 -10.03 9.02 13.62
C LYS A 30 -9.42 7.82 14.36
N CYS A 31 -8.09 7.82 14.45
CA CYS A 31 -7.30 7.01 15.37
C CYS A 31 -7.39 7.59 16.78
N GLU A 32 -8.09 6.94 17.73
CA GLU A 32 -7.79 7.08 19.16
C GLU A 32 -8.01 5.73 19.89
N THR A 33 -6.96 5.33 20.63
CA THR A 33 -6.83 4.24 21.65
C THR A 33 -6.47 2.81 21.22
N PRO A 34 -5.57 2.12 21.98
CA PRO A 34 -5.25 0.71 21.83
C PRO A 34 -6.11 -0.13 22.78
N GLU A 35 -7.38 -0.37 22.44
CA GLU A 35 -8.14 -1.46 23.06
C GLU A 35 -7.92 -2.74 22.26
N TYR A 36 -6.85 -3.45 22.60
CA TYR A 36 -6.79 -4.90 22.41
C TYR A 36 -7.67 -5.53 23.50
N CYS A 37 -8.89 -5.96 23.14
CA CYS A 37 -9.48 -7.27 23.51
C CYS A 37 -11.02 -7.28 23.37
N ASN A 38 -11.51 -8.44 22.89
CA ASN A 38 -12.88 -8.94 22.97
C ASN A 38 -13.95 -8.30 22.08
N MET A 39 -13.93 -8.68 20.82
CA MET A 39 -15.16 -8.97 20.08
C MET A 39 -15.16 -10.44 19.69
N SER A 40 -15.68 -11.28 20.59
CA SER A 40 -16.05 -12.66 20.28
C SER A 40 -17.31 -12.64 19.41
N THR A 41 -17.18 -12.19 18.16
CA THR A 41 -18.25 -12.34 17.17
C THR A 41 -18.13 -13.74 16.58
N THR A 42 -18.80 -14.67 17.24
CA THR A 42 -19.06 -16.04 16.78
C THR A 42 -20.14 -16.05 15.70
N ALA A 43 -19.91 -15.32 14.61
CA ALA A 43 -20.61 -15.52 13.34
C ALA A 43 -19.52 -15.94 12.36
N GLY A 44 -19.51 -17.24 12.02
CA GLY A 44 -18.41 -17.90 11.33
C GLY A 44 -17.92 -17.11 10.13
N GLU A 45 -16.68 -16.64 10.22
CA GLU A 45 -15.85 -16.41 9.06
C GLU A 45 -15.71 -17.76 8.37
N ASN A 46 -16.60 -18.05 7.43
CA ASN A 46 -16.55 -19.29 6.66
C ASN A 46 -15.39 -19.19 5.68
N TRP A 47 -14.17 -19.32 6.21
CA TRP A 47 -12.95 -19.55 5.45
C TRP A 47 -13.15 -20.83 4.64
N SER A 48 -13.39 -20.67 3.35
CA SER A 48 -13.43 -21.82 2.44
C SER A 48 -12.02 -22.39 2.28
N PRO A 49 -11.85 -23.70 2.00
CA PRO A 49 -10.53 -24.27 1.72
C PRO A 49 -9.79 -23.54 0.58
N LEU A 50 -10.54 -22.96 -0.37
CA LEU A 50 -9.98 -22.16 -1.45
C LEU A 50 -9.41 -20.84 -0.95
N ALA A 51 -10.15 -20.13 -0.08
CA ALA A 51 -9.67 -18.90 0.54
C ALA A 51 -8.46 -19.15 1.46
N GLU A 52 -8.44 -20.24 2.22
CA GLU A 52 -7.28 -20.61 3.04
C GLU A 52 -6.06 -20.92 2.18
N ARG A 53 -6.21 -21.72 1.12
CA ARG A 53 -5.11 -22.02 0.19
C ARG A 53 -4.55 -20.75 -0.45
N ARG A 54 -5.43 -19.82 -0.84
CA ARG A 54 -5.02 -18.51 -1.36
C ARG A 54 -4.24 -17.71 -0.31
N LEU A 55 -4.71 -17.68 0.94
CA LEU A 55 -3.99 -17.02 2.04
C LEU A 55 -2.59 -17.62 2.21
N PHE A 56 -2.46 -18.95 2.26
CA PHE A 56 -1.17 -19.61 2.40
C PHE A 56 -0.21 -19.29 1.25
N LYS A 57 -0.71 -19.24 0.02
CA LYS A 57 0.11 -18.84 -1.13
C LYS A 57 0.59 -17.40 -1.00
N GLN A 58 -0.27 -16.50 -0.55
CA GLN A 58 0.09 -15.10 -0.34
C GLN A 58 1.08 -14.87 0.82
N LEU A 59 1.07 -15.72 1.84
CA LEU A 59 2.07 -15.67 2.92
C LEU A 59 3.49 -16.01 2.46
N LEU A 60 3.67 -16.62 1.29
CA LEU A 60 5.01 -16.86 0.73
C LEU A 60 5.69 -15.56 0.29
N ASP A 61 4.90 -14.59 -0.18
CA ASP A 61 5.39 -13.29 -0.67
C ASP A 61 5.27 -12.17 0.37
N HIS A 62 4.46 -12.39 1.42
CA HIS A 62 4.14 -11.38 2.42
C HIS A 62 4.40 -11.89 3.84
N LYS A 63 5.20 -11.13 4.60
CA LYS A 63 5.52 -11.43 6.00
C LYS A 63 4.71 -10.52 6.95
N PRO A 64 3.58 -10.98 7.52
CA PRO A 64 2.71 -10.16 8.36
C PRO A 64 3.20 -9.98 9.82
N ALA A 65 4.51 -9.88 10.03
CA ALA A 65 5.15 -9.76 11.35
C ALA A 65 6.33 -8.78 11.31
N GLY A 66 6.69 -8.23 12.47
CA GLY A 66 7.83 -7.33 12.64
C GLY A 66 7.57 -5.91 12.13
N VAL A 67 8.64 -5.17 11.84
CA VAL A 67 8.59 -3.72 11.56
C VAL A 67 7.64 -3.37 10.39
N SER A 68 7.57 -4.23 9.36
CA SER A 68 6.73 -3.99 8.18
C SER A 68 5.32 -4.62 8.26
N LYS A 69 4.94 -5.21 9.39
CA LYS A 69 3.68 -5.94 9.59
C LYS A 69 2.44 -5.22 9.06
N ARG A 70 2.29 -3.93 9.38
CA ARG A 70 1.10 -3.16 8.97
C ARG A 70 1.01 -2.99 7.45
N PHE A 71 2.15 -2.77 6.81
CA PHE A 71 2.24 -2.66 5.36
C PHE A 71 1.93 -4.01 4.72
N GLN A 72 2.59 -5.08 5.18
CA GLN A 72 2.39 -6.43 4.65
C GLN A 72 0.96 -6.93 4.86
N MET A 73 0.33 -6.61 5.99
CA MET A 73 -1.08 -6.93 6.23
C MET A 73 -2.02 -6.22 5.25
N THR A 74 -1.73 -4.95 4.93
CA THR A 74 -2.49 -4.19 3.92
C THR A 74 -2.32 -4.84 2.55
N CYS A 75 -1.10 -5.21 2.16
CA CYS A 75 -0.83 -5.92 0.91
C CYS A 75 -1.59 -7.25 0.84
N LEU A 76 -1.52 -8.07 1.89
CA LEU A 76 -2.28 -9.32 1.99
C LEU A 76 -3.77 -9.08 1.81
N THR A 77 -4.33 -8.06 2.45
CA THR A 77 -5.75 -7.71 2.32
C THR A 77 -6.11 -7.39 0.87
N VAL A 78 -5.27 -6.60 0.17
CA VAL A 78 -5.49 -6.29 -1.24
C VAL A 78 -5.43 -7.56 -2.09
N GLN A 79 -4.41 -8.40 -1.88
CA GLN A 79 -4.19 -9.62 -2.67
C GLN A 79 -5.20 -10.74 -2.40
N MET A 80 -5.78 -10.78 -1.19
CA MET A 80 -6.90 -11.68 -0.87
C MET A 80 -8.21 -11.21 -1.51
N ASN A 81 -8.33 -9.93 -1.84
CA ASN A 81 -9.55 -9.37 -2.43
C ASN A 81 -9.45 -9.17 -3.96
N HIS A 82 -8.26 -9.26 -4.53
CA HIS A 82 -8.00 -9.07 -5.95
C HIS A 82 -7.06 -10.14 -6.49
N ILE A 83 -7.49 -10.80 -7.55
CA ILE A 83 -6.66 -11.73 -8.32
C ILE A 83 -6.17 -10.99 -9.54
N TYR A 84 -4.86 -10.94 -9.73
CA TYR A 84 -4.28 -10.34 -10.92
C TYR A 84 -4.03 -11.42 -11.97
N ASP A 85 -4.17 -11.09 -13.24
CA ASP A 85 -3.95 -12.04 -14.33
C ASP A 85 -2.47 -12.42 -14.52
N ASP A 86 -1.56 -11.58 -14.04
CA ASP A 86 -0.12 -11.85 -13.97
C ASP A 86 0.31 -12.57 -12.67
N ASP A 87 -0.64 -13.00 -11.85
CA ASP A 87 -0.35 -13.81 -10.67
C ASP A 87 0.03 -15.24 -11.10
N ASP A 88 1.15 -15.76 -10.58
CA ASP A 88 1.61 -17.15 -10.75
C ASP A 88 0.73 -18.16 -9.97
N SER A 89 -0.39 -17.68 -9.44
CA SER A 89 -1.42 -18.47 -8.80
C SER A 89 -2.20 -19.32 -9.78
N ASP A 90 -2.83 -20.39 -9.28
CA ASP A 90 -3.78 -21.20 -10.04
C ASP A 90 -5.07 -20.38 -10.26
N ILE A 91 -4.94 -19.26 -10.99
CA ILE A 91 -5.99 -18.24 -11.08
C ILE A 91 -7.27 -18.79 -11.70
N GLU A 92 -7.16 -19.85 -12.49
CA GLU A 92 -8.28 -20.58 -13.09
C GLU A 92 -9.19 -21.23 -12.03
N GLU A 93 -8.64 -21.64 -10.87
CA GLU A 93 -9.41 -22.18 -9.75
C GLU A 93 -10.05 -21.05 -8.91
N LEU A 94 -9.45 -19.86 -8.95
CA LEU A 94 -9.84 -18.71 -8.12
C LEU A 94 -10.82 -17.77 -8.83
N LEU A 95 -10.98 -17.88 -10.14
CA LEU A 95 -11.83 -17.03 -10.98
C LEU A 95 -13.09 -17.76 -11.46
N SER A 96 -14.13 -16.97 -11.77
CA SER A 96 -15.29 -17.50 -12.47
C SER A 96 -14.86 -17.97 -13.87
N LYS A 97 -15.61 -18.90 -14.48
CA LYS A 97 -15.28 -19.40 -15.83
C LYS A 97 -15.22 -18.27 -16.87
N ASP A 98 -16.11 -17.29 -16.72
CA ASP A 98 -16.18 -16.14 -17.61
C ASP A 98 -14.96 -15.21 -17.41
N ASP A 99 -14.63 -14.88 -16.16
CA ASP A 99 -13.47 -14.04 -15.84
C ASP A 99 -12.15 -14.72 -16.20
N ALA A 100 -12.05 -16.05 -16.01
CA ALA A 100 -10.89 -16.84 -16.38
C ALA A 100 -10.64 -16.76 -17.90
N GLN A 101 -11.70 -16.83 -18.71
CA GLN A 101 -11.59 -16.68 -20.16
C GLN A 101 -11.11 -15.27 -20.54
N VAL A 102 -11.66 -14.22 -19.89
CA VAL A 102 -11.23 -12.83 -20.13
C VAL A 102 -9.75 -12.64 -19.72
N ALA A 103 -9.34 -13.18 -18.58
CA ALA A 103 -7.95 -13.11 -18.12
C ALA A 103 -6.99 -13.86 -19.06
N GLN A 104 -7.39 -15.04 -19.55
CA GLN A 104 -6.60 -15.80 -20.52
C GLN A 104 -6.45 -15.04 -21.85
N GLN A 105 -7.53 -14.44 -22.34
CA GLN A 105 -7.47 -13.61 -23.55
C GLN A 105 -6.53 -12.42 -23.33
N HIS A 106 -6.69 -11.68 -22.24
CA HIS A 106 -5.84 -10.52 -21.94
C HIS A 106 -4.35 -10.91 -21.87
N ARG A 107 -4.04 -12.03 -21.21
CA ARG A 107 -2.67 -12.57 -21.17
C ARG A 107 -2.11 -12.92 -22.55
N SER A 108 -2.94 -13.45 -23.45
CA SER A 108 -2.50 -13.78 -24.82
C SER A 108 -2.17 -12.55 -25.66
N GLU A 109 -2.72 -11.39 -25.29
CA GLU A 109 -2.49 -10.10 -25.92
C GLU A 109 -1.26 -9.37 -25.32
N ARG A 110 -0.58 -9.97 -24.32
CA ARG A 110 0.57 -9.36 -23.66
C ARG A 110 1.69 -9.10 -24.68
N PRO A 111 2.15 -7.84 -24.84
CA PRO A 111 3.22 -7.53 -25.76
C PRO A 111 4.55 -8.14 -25.29
N VAL A 112 5.37 -8.59 -26.24
CA VAL A 112 6.70 -9.18 -25.99
C VAL A 112 7.76 -8.13 -26.28
N GLY A 113 8.70 -7.93 -25.35
CA GLY A 113 9.80 -6.97 -25.49
C GLY A 113 9.61 -5.71 -24.64
N GLU A 114 10.20 -4.59 -25.08
CA GLU A 114 10.24 -3.33 -24.31
C GLU A 114 8.85 -2.75 -24.02
N GLU A 115 7.87 -3.00 -24.90
CA GLU A 115 6.48 -2.57 -24.73
C GLU A 115 5.76 -3.31 -23.57
N SER A 116 6.30 -4.43 -23.07
CA SER A 116 5.74 -5.12 -21.90
C SER A 116 5.82 -4.28 -20.62
N SER A 117 6.69 -3.27 -20.56
CA SER A 117 6.84 -2.46 -19.34
C SER A 117 5.62 -1.59 -19.03
N HIS A 118 4.79 -1.29 -20.04
CA HIS A 118 3.58 -0.47 -19.89
C HIS A 118 2.31 -1.30 -19.76
N TRP A 119 2.44 -2.63 -19.82
CA TRP A 119 1.32 -3.54 -19.65
C TRP A 119 0.80 -3.49 -18.22
N SER A 120 -0.48 -3.16 -18.05
CA SER A 120 -1.14 -3.16 -16.75
C SER A 120 -1.86 -4.48 -16.50
N ALA A 121 -1.52 -5.15 -15.41
CA ALA A 121 -2.24 -6.31 -14.93
C ALA A 121 -3.69 -5.94 -14.62
N LYS A 122 -4.63 -6.81 -14.99
CA LYS A 122 -6.05 -6.64 -14.66
C LYS A 122 -6.36 -7.35 -13.36
N ALA A 123 -7.13 -6.68 -12.51
CA ALA A 123 -7.60 -7.21 -11.24
C ALA A 123 -9.03 -7.77 -11.39
N TYR A 124 -9.24 -8.94 -10.79
CA TYR A 124 -10.50 -9.67 -10.81
C TYR A 124 -10.95 -10.02 -9.39
N ALA A 125 -12.25 -10.23 -9.25
CA ALA A 125 -12.86 -10.68 -8.02
C ALA A 125 -12.64 -12.19 -7.81
N PRO A 126 -12.17 -12.66 -6.64
CA PRO A 126 -12.17 -14.09 -6.32
C PRO A 126 -13.58 -14.69 -6.25
N VAL A 127 -13.65 -15.99 -6.58
CA VAL A 127 -14.85 -16.83 -6.52
C VAL A 127 -15.33 -17.06 -5.09
N TYR A 128 -14.42 -17.16 -4.12
CA TYR A 128 -14.82 -17.27 -2.72
C TYR A 128 -15.53 -15.99 -2.26
N SER A 129 -16.58 -16.15 -1.47
CA SER A 129 -17.42 -15.05 -1.01
C SER A 129 -16.78 -14.19 0.08
N LEU A 130 -15.80 -14.74 0.82
CA LEU A 130 -15.11 -14.04 1.90
C LEU A 130 -14.26 -12.89 1.34
N ARG A 131 -14.46 -11.69 1.88
CA ARG A 131 -13.66 -10.50 1.57
C ARG A 131 -12.94 -10.03 2.83
N PRO A 132 -11.84 -10.71 3.20
CA PRO A 132 -11.31 -10.59 4.54
C PRO A 132 -10.74 -9.18 4.75
N GLN A 133 -11.07 -8.59 5.90
CA GLN A 133 -10.45 -7.38 6.42
C GLN A 133 -9.12 -7.71 7.13
N PRO A 134 -8.21 -6.74 7.33
CA PRO A 134 -6.92 -6.99 8.00
C PRO A 134 -7.05 -7.71 9.35
N ARG A 135 -8.11 -7.42 10.11
CA ARG A 135 -8.39 -8.05 11.41
C ARG A 135 -8.79 -9.52 11.29
N GLU A 136 -9.50 -9.87 10.22
CA GLU A 136 -9.97 -11.22 9.92
C GLU A 136 -8.80 -12.11 9.48
N ILE A 137 -7.92 -11.56 8.63
CA ILE A 137 -6.65 -12.20 8.28
C ILE A 137 -5.80 -12.41 9.54
N TRP A 138 -5.61 -11.37 10.35
CA TRP A 138 -4.84 -11.49 11.60
C TRP A 138 -5.42 -12.56 12.53
N ARG A 139 -6.74 -12.58 12.73
CA ARG A 139 -7.40 -13.60 13.55
C ARG A 139 -7.11 -15.01 13.03
N LYS A 140 -7.23 -15.23 11.72
CA LYS A 140 -6.94 -16.53 11.11
C LYS A 140 -5.46 -16.92 11.23
N LEU A 141 -4.56 -15.97 11.04
CA LEU A 141 -3.12 -16.22 11.23
C LEU A 141 -2.79 -16.51 12.68
N ASN A 142 -3.42 -15.82 13.63
CA ASN A 142 -3.22 -16.04 15.05
C ASN A 142 -3.71 -17.43 15.50
N GLU A 143 -4.81 -17.90 14.93
CA GLU A 143 -5.29 -19.27 15.12
C GLU A 143 -4.28 -20.32 14.64
N LEU A 144 -3.63 -20.07 13.49
CA LEU A 144 -2.75 -21.04 12.82
C LEU A 144 -1.30 -21.02 13.31
N TYR A 145 -0.77 -19.83 13.64
CA TYR A 145 0.65 -19.61 13.87
C TYR A 145 0.98 -18.96 15.21
N ASP A 146 -0.02 -18.55 16.00
CA ASP A 146 0.17 -17.75 17.22
C ASP A 146 1.04 -16.52 16.94
N MET A 147 0.42 -15.51 16.32
CA MET A 147 1.14 -14.37 15.78
C MET A 147 1.79 -13.50 16.86
N ASP A 148 1.27 -13.54 18.09
CA ASP A 148 1.87 -12.85 19.23
C ASP A 148 3.24 -13.48 19.56
N SER A 149 3.34 -14.81 19.54
CA SER A 149 4.62 -15.52 19.70
C SER A 149 5.58 -15.26 18.54
N VAL A 150 5.07 -15.16 17.30
CA VAL A 150 5.91 -14.81 16.14
C VAL A 150 6.50 -13.41 16.29
N GLU A 151 5.68 -12.43 16.64
CA GLU A 151 6.10 -11.03 16.81
C GLU A 151 7.20 -10.88 17.87
N MET A 152 7.07 -11.60 18.99
CA MET A 152 8.08 -11.57 20.07
C MET A 152 9.45 -12.12 19.65
N ASN A 153 9.50 -12.95 18.60
CA ASN A 153 10.73 -13.53 18.06
C ASN A 153 11.25 -12.78 16.82
N GLU A 154 10.53 -11.75 16.35
CA GLU A 154 11.00 -10.95 15.23
C GLU A 154 12.17 -10.06 15.64
N TYR A 155 13.19 -10.06 14.80
CA TYR A 155 14.32 -9.16 14.97
C TYR A 155 13.92 -7.72 14.64
N ILE A 156 14.17 -6.81 15.58
CA ILE A 156 14.05 -5.37 15.38
C ILE A 156 15.46 -4.83 15.22
N PRO A 157 15.82 -4.25 14.06
CA PRO A 157 17.13 -3.64 13.89
C PRO A 157 17.34 -2.47 14.87
N ASP A 158 18.54 -2.37 15.44
CA ASP A 158 18.92 -1.35 16.43
C ASP A 158 18.62 0.09 15.94
N GLU A 159 18.67 0.33 14.64
CA GLU A 159 18.38 1.65 14.04
C GLU A 159 16.94 2.10 14.29
N PHE A 160 16.00 1.17 14.47
CA PHE A 160 14.60 1.49 14.79
C PHE A 160 14.36 1.80 16.26
N GLU A 161 15.32 1.48 17.15
CA GLU A 161 15.25 1.86 18.56
C GLU A 161 15.70 3.31 18.79
N LEU A 162 16.47 3.86 17.85
CA LEU A 162 16.96 5.23 17.91
C LEU A 162 15.88 6.22 17.48
N GLN A 163 15.43 7.06 18.40
CA GLN A 163 14.63 8.23 18.05
C GLN A 163 15.53 9.30 17.43
N SER A 164 15.46 9.44 16.10
CA SER A 164 16.07 10.54 15.38
C SER A 164 15.02 11.58 14.99
N ASP A 165 15.38 12.87 15.03
CA ASP A 165 14.59 13.89 14.38
C ASP A 165 14.55 13.64 12.87
N PHE A 166 13.40 13.90 12.25
CA PHE A 166 13.26 13.77 10.80
C PHE A 166 13.99 14.92 10.11
N PHE A 167 14.96 14.58 9.27
CA PHE A 167 15.63 15.52 8.36
C PHE A 167 15.28 15.17 6.93
N LEU A 168 14.91 16.19 6.16
CA LEU A 168 14.72 16.03 4.72
C LEU A 168 16.11 15.89 4.07
N PRO A 169 16.33 14.91 3.17
CA PRO A 169 17.59 14.81 2.44
C PRO A 169 17.91 16.09 1.67
N ASP A 170 19.14 16.61 1.84
CA ASP A 170 19.56 17.89 1.28
C ASP A 170 19.59 17.91 -0.26
N GLY A 171 19.65 16.75 -0.92
CA GLY A 171 19.81 16.63 -2.38
C GLY A 171 18.48 16.58 -3.15
N ASP A 172 17.61 15.63 -2.81
CA ASP A 172 16.50 15.21 -3.68
C ASP A 172 15.37 16.24 -3.80
N PHE A 173 15.25 17.13 -2.80
CA PHE A 173 14.13 18.07 -2.68
C PHE A 173 14.56 19.54 -2.73
N SER A 174 15.86 19.80 -2.90
CA SER A 174 16.44 21.15 -2.93
C SER A 174 15.81 22.03 -4.00
N GLU A 175 15.68 21.53 -5.24
CA GLU A 175 15.06 22.28 -6.34
C GLU A 175 13.57 22.53 -6.10
N LEU A 176 12.84 21.57 -5.52
CA LEU A 176 11.42 21.75 -5.19
C LEU A 176 11.20 22.79 -4.10
N LEU A 177 12.09 22.82 -3.09
CA LEU A 177 12.09 23.84 -2.05
C LEU A 177 12.38 25.22 -2.65
N ARG A 178 13.39 25.33 -3.52
CA ARG A 178 13.76 26.58 -4.20
C ARG A 178 12.62 27.12 -5.06
N LEU A 179 11.98 26.27 -5.86
CA LEU A 179 10.83 26.64 -6.68
C LEU A 179 9.66 27.14 -5.83
N LYS A 180 9.39 26.47 -4.69
CA LYS A 180 8.34 26.89 -3.76
C LYS A 180 8.65 28.25 -3.11
N GLU A 181 9.89 28.49 -2.72
CA GLU A 181 10.33 29.78 -2.17
C GLU A 181 10.18 30.92 -3.19
N GLU A 182 10.57 30.68 -4.45
CA GLU A 182 10.40 31.63 -5.55
C GLU A 182 8.90 31.91 -5.83
N GLU A 183 8.05 30.89 -5.78
CA GLU A 183 6.59 31.04 -5.93
C GLU A 183 5.99 31.89 -4.80
N ILE A 184 6.40 31.66 -3.54
CA ILE A 184 5.97 32.45 -2.39
C ILE A 184 6.43 33.91 -2.52
N HIS A 185 7.68 34.12 -2.97
CA HIS A 185 8.22 35.46 -3.19
C HIS A 185 7.42 36.22 -4.26
N ASN A 186 7.11 35.57 -5.38
CA ASN A 186 6.34 36.16 -6.47
C ASN A 186 4.88 36.47 -6.09
N LYS A 187 4.24 35.64 -5.26
CA LYS A 187 2.89 35.93 -4.73
C LYS A 187 2.91 37.15 -3.80
N ASN A 188 3.94 37.29 -2.97
CA ASN A 188 4.09 38.41 -2.05
C ASN A 188 4.43 39.73 -2.77
N THR A 189 5.13 39.70 -3.91
CA THR A 189 5.40 40.90 -4.71
C THR A 189 4.17 41.38 -5.48
N ILE A 190 3.33 40.47 -5.99
CA ILE A 190 2.07 40.80 -6.66
C ILE A 190 1.05 41.45 -5.70
N SER A 191 0.97 40.97 -4.44
CA SER A 191 0.04 41.53 -3.45
C SER A 191 0.40 42.96 -2.98
N ARG A 192 1.62 43.45 -3.25
CA ARG A 192 2.07 44.81 -2.86
C ARG A 192 1.82 45.88 -3.93
N GLN A 193 1.36 45.54 -5.13
CA GLN A 193 1.12 46.52 -6.20
C GLN A 193 -0.32 47.09 -6.23
N HIS A 194 -1.21 46.66 -5.34
CA HIS A 194 -2.54 47.26 -5.14
C HIS A 194 -2.56 48.18 -3.91
N THR A 195 -1.78 49.25 -3.91
CA THR A 195 -2.05 50.43 -3.07
C THR A 195 -2.64 51.53 -3.97
N PRO A 196 -3.87 52.04 -3.68
CA PRO A 196 -4.44 53.15 -4.44
C PRO A 196 -3.52 54.36 -4.33
N GLN A 197 -3.14 54.97 -5.46
CA GLN A 197 -2.45 56.25 -5.42
C GLN A 197 -3.32 57.28 -4.68
N PRO A 198 -2.75 58.07 -3.75
CA PRO A 198 -3.50 59.15 -3.12
C PRO A 198 -3.91 60.18 -4.18
N PRO A 199 -5.14 60.72 -4.11
CA PRO A 199 -5.65 61.64 -5.12
C PRO A 199 -4.81 62.93 -5.19
N PRO A 200 -4.66 63.53 -6.38
CA PRO A 200 -3.89 64.75 -6.54
C PRO A 200 -4.56 65.92 -5.80
N PRO A 201 -3.77 66.87 -5.26
CA PRO A 201 -4.31 67.98 -4.47
C PRO A 201 -5.17 68.92 -5.32
N PRO A 202 -6.21 69.55 -4.73
CA PRO A 202 -7.12 70.41 -5.45
C PRO A 202 -6.41 71.66 -5.97
N ARG A 203 -6.62 71.93 -7.26
CA ARG A 203 -6.13 73.12 -7.95
C ARG A 203 -6.96 74.32 -7.51
N THR A 204 -6.38 75.21 -6.70
CA THR A 204 -7.00 76.49 -6.34
C THR A 204 -6.97 77.43 -7.55
N SER A 205 -8.14 77.72 -8.11
CA SER A 205 -8.34 78.82 -9.05
C SER A 205 -8.42 80.12 -8.27
N VAL A 206 -7.64 81.11 -8.72
CA VAL A 206 -7.60 82.50 -8.22
C VAL A 206 -8.89 83.23 -8.55
#